data_AF-A0A7C0U174-F1
#
_entry.id   AF-A0A7C0U174-F1
#
_cell.length_a   1.000
_cell.length_b   1.000
_cell.length_c   1.000
_cell.angle_alpha   90.00
_cell.angle_beta   90.00
_cell.angle_gamma   90.00
#
_symmetry.space_group_name_H-M   'P 1'
#
loop_
_entity.id
_entity.type
_entity.pdbx_description
1 polymer ?
#
loop_
_entity_poly.entity_id
_entity_poly.type
_entity_poly.pdbx_seq_one_letter_code
_entity_poly.pdbx_strand_id
1 'polypeptide(L)'
;MERVIYVGDAKDVIKRILTNHCRGNVEGSAFRKHVAESMGYKIKTTYRSSGSKKVRIDHPNPSEAEKKITAYIRSGKWKYVICDSYEEAHDFQWYVIERLKPLLNKDCKAWNSKNFQRCQILLNQLESSKALDCEQLKNALSGPGVYVFYHTENLNYLGDK
;
A
#
# COMPACT_ATOMS: atom_id res chain seq x y z
N MET A 1 2.55 -19.02 4.80
CA MET A 1 1.21 -18.53 4.41
C MET A 1 1.35 -17.06 4.06
N GLU A 2 0.92 -16.66 2.87
CA GLU A 2 0.95 -15.27 2.41
C GLU A 2 -0.11 -14.46 3.15
N ARG A 3 0.23 -13.24 3.61
CA ARG A 3 -0.65 -12.40 4.44
C ARG A 3 -1.01 -11.12 3.71
N VAL A 4 -2.22 -10.62 3.97
CA VAL A 4 -2.67 -9.29 3.55
C VAL A 4 -1.99 -8.25 4.44
N ILE A 5 -1.06 -7.50 3.87
CA ILE A 5 -0.25 -6.52 4.62
C ILE A 5 -0.89 -5.14 4.56
N TYR A 6 -1.37 -4.72 3.39
CA TYR A 6 -1.88 -3.37 3.19
C TYR A 6 -2.93 -3.33 2.09
N VAL A 7 -3.92 -2.45 2.24
CA VAL A 7 -4.94 -2.14 1.24
C VAL A 7 -4.92 -0.64 0.98
N GLY A 8 -5.09 -0.22 -0.27
CA GLY A 8 -5.31 1.19 -0.58
C GLY A 8 -6.02 1.41 -1.90
N ASP A 9 -6.50 2.63 -2.10
CA ASP A 9 -7.08 3.11 -3.34
C ASP A 9 -6.15 4.07 -4.09
N ALA A 10 -6.46 4.31 -5.36
CA ALA A 10 -5.87 5.38 -6.16
C ALA A 10 -6.76 5.75 -7.34
N LYS A 11 -6.55 6.96 -7.88
CA LYS A 11 -7.07 7.35 -9.21
C LYS A 11 -6.38 6.62 -10.36
N ASP A 12 -5.16 6.14 -10.12
CA ASP A 12 -4.34 5.36 -11.05
C ASP A 12 -3.57 4.32 -10.23
N VAL A 13 -4.13 3.11 -10.14
CA VAL A 13 -3.66 2.06 -9.24
C VAL A 13 -2.25 1.57 -9.58
N ILE A 14 -1.95 1.31 -10.85
CA ILE A 14 -0.63 0.85 -11.27
C ILE A 14 0.41 1.94 -11.04
N LYS A 15 0.12 3.20 -11.41
CA LYS A 15 1.03 4.32 -11.17
C LYS A 15 1.30 4.51 -9.69
N ARG A 16 0.28 4.39 -8.83
CA ARG A 16 0.45 4.48 -7.37
C ARG A 16 1.38 3.39 -6.85
N ILE A 17 1.16 2.14 -7.24
CA ILE A 17 2.01 1.02 -6.82
C ILE A 17 3.44 1.22 -7.31
N LEU A 18 3.64 1.47 -8.60
CA LEU A 18 4.99 1.52 -9.18
C LEU A 18 5.79 2.74 -8.74
N THR A 19 5.17 3.92 -8.72
CA THR A 19 5.89 5.18 -8.46
C THR A 19 6.02 5.49 -6.98
N ASN A 20 4.96 5.27 -6.18
CA ASN A 20 4.99 5.61 -4.76
C ASN A 20 5.43 4.44 -3.88
N HIS A 21 5.04 3.19 -4.20
CA HIS A 21 5.34 2.05 -3.32
C HIS A 21 6.62 1.33 -3.73
N CYS A 22 6.75 0.91 -4.99
CA CYS A 22 7.91 0.15 -5.47
C CYS A 22 9.18 1.01 -5.66
N ARG A 23 9.04 2.34 -5.84
CA ARG A 23 10.17 3.26 -6.15
C ARG A 23 10.19 4.55 -5.32
N GLY A 24 9.17 4.79 -4.50
CA GLY A 24 9.04 6.03 -3.74
C GLY A 24 9.85 6.03 -2.45
N ASN A 25 9.42 6.88 -1.51
CA ASN A 25 10.02 7.04 -0.18
C ASN A 25 8.91 7.15 0.88
N VAL A 26 9.29 7.17 2.15
CA VAL A 26 8.33 7.26 3.28
C VAL A 26 7.52 8.57 3.30
N GLU A 27 7.96 9.61 2.60
CA GLU A 27 7.22 10.87 2.50
C GLU A 27 6.03 10.76 1.55
N GLY A 28 6.21 10.09 0.40
CA GLY A 28 5.19 9.97 -0.63
C GLY A 28 4.18 8.83 -0.44
N SER A 29 4.36 7.99 0.58
CA SER A 29 3.55 6.78 0.77
C SER A 29 3.34 6.44 2.25
N ALA A 30 2.08 6.46 2.68
CA ALA A 30 1.67 5.99 4.01
C ALA A 30 2.00 4.50 4.21
N PHE A 31 1.82 3.67 3.18
CA PHE A 31 2.22 2.26 3.22
C PHE A 31 3.71 2.10 3.50
N ARG A 32 4.58 2.83 2.78
CA ARG A 32 6.04 2.79 3.02
C ARG A 32 6.39 3.25 4.43
N LYS A 33 5.73 4.30 4.92
CA LYS A 33 5.89 4.77 6.30
C LYS A 33 5.53 3.67 7.31
N HIS A 34 4.40 2.98 7.13
CA HIS A 34 4.00 1.91 8.04
C HIS A 34 4.94 0.70 7.96
N VAL A 35 5.42 0.34 6.77
CA VAL A 35 6.46 -0.69 6.62
C VAL A 35 7.73 -0.30 7.38
N ALA A 36 8.18 0.95 7.23
CA ALA A 36 9.35 1.44 7.94
C ALA A 36 9.19 1.35 9.47
N GLU A 37 8.06 1.83 9.99
CA GLU A 37 7.73 1.75 11.41
C GLU A 37 7.69 0.29 11.91
N SER A 38 7.09 -0.62 11.15
CA SER A 38 7.04 -2.05 11.48
C SER A 38 8.39 -2.76 11.40
N MET A 39 9.34 -2.24 10.60
CA MET A 39 10.74 -2.69 10.60
C MET A 39 11.55 -2.11 11.77
N GLY A 40 10.94 -1.31 12.65
CA GLY A 40 11.60 -0.69 13.80
C GLY A 40 12.20 0.69 13.53
N TYR A 41 12.04 1.24 12.32
CA TYR A 41 12.55 2.57 12.02
C TYR A 41 11.68 3.68 12.62
N LYS A 42 12.33 4.67 13.22
CA LYS A 42 11.66 5.92 13.64
C LYS A 42 11.48 6.84 12.44
N ILE A 43 10.36 7.55 12.40
CA ILE A 43 10.05 8.52 11.36
C ILE A 43 10.17 9.93 11.94
N LYS A 44 11.00 10.76 11.32
CA LYS A 44 11.17 12.17 11.68
C LYS A 44 10.41 13.06 10.69
N THR A 45 9.62 13.98 11.24
CA THR A 45 8.96 15.04 10.48
C THR A 45 9.61 16.38 10.81
N THR A 46 10.01 17.11 9.79
CA THR A 46 10.52 18.49 9.89
C THR A 46 9.73 19.39 8.96
N TYR A 47 9.96 20.70 9.03
CA TYR A 47 9.39 21.66 8.08
C TYR A 47 10.46 22.17 7.12
N ARG A 48 10.10 22.34 5.85
CA ARG A 48 10.93 23.04 4.86
C ARG A 48 10.82 24.54 5.08
N SER A 49 11.73 25.31 4.47
CA SER A 49 11.64 26.78 4.43
C SER A 49 10.31 27.27 3.83
N SER A 50 9.72 26.50 2.91
CA SER A 50 8.39 26.78 2.35
C SER A 50 7.21 26.50 3.29
N GLY A 51 7.45 26.03 4.52
CA GLY A 51 6.41 25.62 5.46
C GLY A 51 5.81 24.22 5.20
N SER A 52 6.20 23.55 4.13
CA SER A 52 5.76 22.17 3.85
C SER A 52 6.45 21.15 4.77
N LYS A 53 5.72 20.10 5.17
CA LYS A 53 6.29 19.00 5.98
C LYS A 53 7.24 18.16 5.13
N LYS A 54 8.42 17.85 5.66
CA LYS A 54 9.38 16.89 5.14
C LYS A 54 9.40 15.68 6.07
N VAL A 55 9.22 14.48 5.51
CA VAL A 55 9.19 13.23 6.28
C VAL A 55 10.39 12.39 5.86
N ARG A 56 11.12 11.83 6.82
CA ARG A 56 12.25 10.93 6.55
C ARG A 56 12.39 9.87 7.63
N ILE A 57 13.12 8.82 7.30
CA ILE A 57 13.57 7.84 8.29
C ILE A 57 14.65 8.49 9.16
N ASP A 58 14.49 8.38 10.48
CA ASP A 58 15.46 8.83 11.47
C ASP A 58 16.52 7.75 11.67
N HIS A 59 17.45 7.69 10.72
CA HIS A 59 18.55 6.73 10.68
C HIS A 59 19.84 7.46 10.28
N PRO A 60 21.03 7.04 10.74
CA PRO A 60 22.30 7.65 10.33
C PRO A 60 22.49 7.66 8.81
N ASN A 61 21.98 6.62 8.13
CA ASN A 61 21.93 6.52 6.68
C ASN A 61 20.50 6.25 6.18
N PRO A 62 19.67 7.29 5.94
CA PRO A 62 18.28 7.10 5.51
C PRO A 62 18.13 6.40 4.16
N SER A 63 19.12 6.58 3.25
CA SER A 63 19.11 5.96 1.92
C SER A 63 19.20 4.44 2.00
N GLU A 64 20.03 3.93 2.91
CA GLU A 64 20.15 2.49 3.15
C GLU A 64 18.87 1.89 3.74
N ALA A 65 18.24 2.58 4.70
CA ALA A 65 16.95 2.16 5.24
C ALA A 65 15.85 2.13 4.16
N GLU A 66 15.80 3.14 3.28
CA GLU A 66 14.88 3.16 2.14
C GLU A 66 15.14 2.02 1.15
N LYS A 67 16.40 1.60 0.96
CA LYS A 67 16.74 0.41 0.14
C LYS A 67 16.18 -0.87 0.76
N LYS A 68 16.31 -1.06 2.09
CA LYS A 68 15.74 -2.22 2.80
C LYS A 68 14.21 -2.27 2.68
N ILE A 69 13.54 -1.13 2.87
CA ILE A 69 12.08 -1.00 2.67
C ILE A 69 11.69 -1.31 1.22
N THR A 70 12.45 -0.78 0.26
CA THR A 70 12.20 -1.02 -1.17
C THR A 70 12.36 -2.49 -1.53
N ALA A 71 13.38 -3.16 -0.99
CA ALA A 71 13.61 -4.58 -1.21
C ALA A 71 12.40 -5.41 -0.73
N TYR A 72 11.95 -5.17 0.51
CA TYR A 72 10.76 -5.83 1.07
C TYR A 72 9.49 -5.59 0.24
N ILE A 73 9.25 -4.35 -0.19
CA ILE A 73 8.05 -4.05 -0.99
C ILE A 73 8.13 -4.74 -2.36
N ARG A 74 9.32 -4.80 -2.96
CA ARG A 74 9.52 -5.42 -4.29
C ARG A 74 9.49 -6.95 -4.26
N SER A 75 9.76 -7.59 -3.12
CA SER A 75 9.63 -9.05 -2.96
C SER A 75 8.19 -9.51 -2.79
N GLY A 76 7.26 -8.61 -2.44
CA GLY A 76 5.85 -8.93 -2.31
C GLY A 76 5.08 -8.99 -3.61
N LYS A 77 3.79 -9.27 -3.47
CA LYS A 77 2.83 -9.38 -4.57
C LYS A 77 1.67 -8.43 -4.38
N TRP A 78 1.08 -8.03 -5.51
CA TRP A 78 -0.02 -7.09 -5.58
C TRP A 78 -1.18 -7.75 -6.29
N LYS A 79 -2.37 -7.64 -5.70
CA LYS A 79 -3.63 -7.85 -6.40
C LYS A 79 -4.34 -6.51 -6.51
N TYR A 80 -5.08 -6.30 -7.59
CA TYR A 80 -5.83 -5.07 -7.76
C TYR A 80 -7.06 -5.29 -8.63
N VAL A 81 -8.02 -4.37 -8.50
CA VAL A 81 -9.19 -4.27 -9.37
C VAL A 81 -9.38 -2.82 -9.78
N ILE A 82 -9.82 -2.60 -11.02
CA ILE A 82 -10.18 -1.27 -11.53
C ILE A 82 -11.66 -1.06 -11.23
N CYS A 83 -11.98 0.11 -10.69
CA CYS A 83 -13.32 0.58 -10.39
C CYS A 83 -13.79 1.56 -11.46
N ASP A 84 -15.10 1.78 -11.54
CA ASP A 84 -15.71 2.67 -12.55
C ASP A 84 -15.33 4.14 -12.29
N SER A 85 -15.10 4.50 -11.02
CA SER A 85 -14.67 5.83 -10.61
C SER A 85 -13.75 5.80 -9.39
N TYR A 86 -13.13 6.95 -9.10
CA TYR A 86 -12.33 7.09 -7.88
C TYR A 86 -13.20 7.10 -6.63
N GLU A 87 -14.41 7.64 -6.71
CA GLU A 87 -15.39 7.64 -5.62
C GLU A 87 -15.78 6.20 -5.25
N GLU A 88 -15.99 5.34 -6.25
CA GLU A 88 -16.22 3.91 -6.03
C GLU A 88 -14.99 3.24 -5.39
N ALA A 89 -13.79 3.48 -5.93
CA ALA A 89 -12.56 2.93 -5.36
C ALA A 89 -12.37 3.38 -3.89
N HIS A 90 -12.68 4.64 -3.59
CA HIS A 90 -12.52 5.22 -2.27
C HIS A 90 -13.48 4.61 -1.25
N ASP A 91 -14.74 4.37 -1.63
CA ASP A 91 -15.73 3.68 -0.80
C ASP A 91 -15.35 2.19 -0.62
N PHE A 92 -15.02 1.53 -1.74
CA PHE A 92 -14.69 0.11 -1.78
C PHE A 92 -13.46 -0.24 -0.94
N GLN A 93 -12.44 0.62 -0.84
CA GLN A 93 -11.25 0.34 -0.03
C GLN A 93 -11.61 0.00 1.42
N TRP A 94 -12.61 0.69 1.99
CA TRP A 94 -12.99 0.54 3.38
C TRP A 94 -13.71 -0.79 3.60
N TYR A 95 -14.53 -1.20 2.64
CA TYR A 95 -15.10 -2.55 2.60
C TYR A 95 -13.98 -3.62 2.58
N VAL A 96 -12.96 -3.45 1.73
CA VAL A 96 -11.84 -4.40 1.64
C VAL A 96 -11.02 -4.44 2.94
N ILE A 97 -10.73 -3.29 3.55
CA ILE A 97 -10.04 -3.21 4.86
C ILE A 97 -10.86 -3.91 5.94
N GLU A 98 -12.18 -3.69 5.96
CA GLU A 98 -13.08 -4.33 6.92
C GLU A 98 -13.06 -5.86 6.78
N ARG A 99 -13.05 -6.38 5.55
CA ARG A 99 -13.11 -7.82 5.27
C ARG A 99 -11.76 -8.52 5.45
N LEU A 100 -10.69 -7.93 4.94
CA LEU A 100 -9.38 -8.57 4.87
C LEU A 100 -8.51 -8.31 6.10
N LYS A 101 -8.86 -7.33 6.94
CA LYS A 101 -8.12 -6.95 8.16
C LYS A 101 -6.59 -6.86 7.94
N PRO A 102 -6.13 -6.06 6.94
CA PRO A 102 -4.70 -5.94 6.63
C PRO A 102 -3.88 -5.50 7.83
N LEU A 103 -2.66 -6.04 7.96
CA LEU A 103 -1.78 -5.80 9.11
C LEU A 103 -1.43 -4.32 9.34
N LEU A 104 -1.26 -3.55 8.26
CA LEU A 104 -0.69 -2.19 8.31
C LEU A 104 -1.69 -1.06 8.03
N ASN A 105 -2.97 -1.33 7.76
CA ASN A 105 -3.95 -0.25 7.73
C ASN A 105 -4.31 0.13 9.16
N LYS A 106 -3.99 1.37 9.54
CA LYS A 106 -4.30 1.90 10.89
C LYS A 106 -5.71 2.44 11.00
N ASP A 107 -6.27 2.87 9.88
CA ASP A 107 -7.60 3.46 9.80
C ASP A 107 -8.57 2.52 9.08
N CYS A 108 -9.82 2.52 9.53
CA CYS A 108 -10.94 1.91 8.83
C CYS A 108 -12.15 2.83 8.98
N LYS A 109 -12.60 3.45 7.90
CA LYS A 109 -13.80 4.29 7.89
C LYS A 109 -15.03 3.48 7.49
N ALA A 110 -16.20 4.07 7.67
CA ALA A 110 -17.43 3.50 7.15
C ALA A 110 -17.44 3.55 5.62
N TRP A 111 -18.00 2.51 5.02
CA TRP A 111 -18.35 2.42 3.60
C TRP A 111 -19.87 2.45 3.44
N ASN A 112 -20.35 2.78 2.25
CA ASN A 112 -21.78 2.90 1.97
C ASN A 112 -22.42 1.51 1.83
N SER A 113 -23.20 1.09 2.83
CA SER A 113 -23.87 -0.21 2.86
C SER A 113 -24.84 -0.45 1.70
N LYS A 114 -25.36 0.61 1.06
CA LYS A 114 -26.18 0.49 -0.16
C LYS A 114 -25.41 -0.12 -1.33
N ASN A 115 -24.08 0.01 -1.32
CA ASN A 115 -23.18 -0.52 -2.34
C ASN A 115 -22.73 -1.97 -2.04
N PHE A 116 -23.30 -2.65 -1.04
CA PHE A 116 -22.84 -3.97 -0.59
C PHE A 116 -22.66 -4.98 -1.72
N GLN A 117 -23.68 -5.16 -2.59
CA GLN A 117 -23.61 -6.11 -3.70
C GLN A 117 -22.48 -5.77 -4.66
N ARG A 118 -22.31 -4.48 -4.99
CA ARG A 118 -21.23 -4.01 -5.86
C ARG A 118 -19.85 -4.24 -5.23
N CYS A 119 -19.69 -3.93 -3.95
CA CYS A 119 -18.46 -4.19 -3.20
C CYS A 119 -18.13 -5.68 -3.15
N GLN A 120 -19.13 -6.55 -3.00
CA GLN A 120 -18.91 -8.01 -3.00
C GLN A 120 -18.44 -8.51 -4.36
N ILE A 121 -19.00 -8.00 -5.47
CA ILE A 121 -18.53 -8.32 -6.82
C ILE A 121 -17.08 -7.88 -7.01
N LEU A 122 -16.74 -6.65 -6.62
CA LEU A 122 -15.39 -6.12 -6.72
C LEU A 122 -14.39 -6.90 -5.84
N LEU A 123 -14.81 -7.34 -4.64
CA LEU A 123 -13.98 -8.17 -3.78
C LEU A 123 -13.69 -9.53 -4.41
N ASN A 124 -14.71 -10.20 -4.98
CA ASN A 124 -14.51 -11.48 -5.68
C ASN A 124 -13.55 -11.31 -6.88
N GLN A 125 -13.66 -10.22 -7.63
CA GLN A 125 -12.73 -9.89 -8.72
C GLN A 125 -11.31 -9.65 -8.19
N LEU A 126 -11.17 -8.89 -7.10
CA LEU A 126 -9.89 -8.61 -6.47
C LEU A 126 -9.23 -9.89 -5.96
N GLU A 127 -9.97 -10.78 -5.31
CA GLU A 127 -9.47 -12.05 -4.76
C GLU A 127 -9.07 -13.04 -5.86
N SER A 128 -9.85 -13.09 -6.95
CA SER A 128 -9.56 -13.94 -8.12
C SER A 128 -8.48 -13.35 -9.05
N SER A 129 -8.15 -12.07 -8.91
CA SER A 129 -7.12 -11.44 -9.72
C SER A 129 -5.74 -12.08 -9.49
N LYS A 130 -4.93 -12.06 -10.55
CA LYS A 130 -3.56 -12.58 -10.51
C LYS A 130 -2.72 -11.74 -9.56
N ALA A 131 -1.98 -12.40 -8.67
CA ALA A 131 -0.97 -11.76 -7.86
C ALA A 131 0.27 -11.43 -8.72
N LEU A 132 0.64 -10.15 -8.77
CA LEU A 132 1.70 -9.62 -9.64
C LEU A 132 2.83 -8.99 -8.81
N ASP A 133 4.07 -9.15 -9.24
CA ASP A 133 5.18 -8.33 -8.71
C ASP A 133 5.29 -6.96 -9.43
N CYS A 134 6.18 -6.10 -8.93
CA CYS A 134 6.41 -4.77 -9.49
C CYS A 134 6.86 -4.80 -10.96
N GLU A 135 7.47 -5.88 -11.45
CA GLU A 135 7.90 -5.97 -12.85
C GLU A 135 6.73 -6.35 -13.76
N GLN A 136 5.92 -7.31 -13.34
CA GLN A 136 4.70 -7.73 -14.04
C GLN A 136 3.65 -6.62 -14.13
N LEU A 137 3.62 -5.68 -13.18
CA LEU A 137 2.70 -4.54 -13.18
C LEU A 137 3.01 -3.47 -14.24
N LYS A 138 4.23 -3.41 -14.81
CA LYS A 138 4.64 -2.33 -15.72
C LYS A 138 3.78 -2.18 -16.97
N ASN A 139 3.21 -3.29 -17.43
CA ASN A 139 2.39 -3.36 -18.65
C ASN A 139 0.91 -3.62 -18.35
N ALA A 140 0.52 -3.53 -17.08
CA ALA A 140 -0.83 -3.84 -16.66
C ALA A 140 -1.78 -2.65 -16.90
N LEU A 141 -3.05 -2.94 -17.19
CA LEU A 141 -4.07 -1.90 -17.33
C LEU A 141 -4.21 -1.15 -16.01
N SER A 142 -4.39 0.17 -16.09
CA SER A 142 -4.57 1.03 -14.92
C SER A 142 -5.79 1.93 -15.05
N GLY A 143 -6.28 2.37 -13.90
CA GLY A 143 -7.41 3.28 -13.74
C GLY A 143 -7.65 3.53 -12.25
N PRO A 144 -8.78 4.17 -11.90
CA PRO A 144 -9.23 4.22 -10.53
C PRO A 144 -9.39 2.80 -9.98
N GLY A 145 -8.95 2.53 -8.76
CA GLY A 145 -9.01 1.17 -8.26
C GLY A 145 -8.46 0.97 -6.87
N VAL A 146 -8.66 -0.25 -6.37
CA VAL A 146 -8.18 -0.72 -5.06
C VAL A 146 -7.14 -1.81 -5.28
N TYR A 147 -6.07 -1.76 -4.49
CA TYR A 147 -5.00 -2.74 -4.48
C TYR A 147 -4.76 -3.29 -3.09
N VAL A 148 -4.26 -4.52 -3.06
CA VAL A 148 -3.87 -5.26 -1.86
C VAL A 148 -2.44 -5.73 -2.02
N PHE A 149 -1.61 -5.40 -1.03
CA PHE A 149 -0.25 -5.91 -0.92
C PHE A 149 -0.21 -7.17 -0.07
N TYR A 150 0.43 -8.18 -0.62
CA TYR A 150 0.63 -9.49 -0.02
C TYR A 150 2.12 -9.73 0.20
N HIS A 151 2.44 -10.36 1.34
CA HIS A 151 3.82 -10.74 1.66
C HIS A 151 3.87 -12.00 2.52
N THR A 152 4.97 -12.74 2.42
CA THR A 152 5.22 -13.97 3.21
C THR A 152 6.16 -13.73 4.39
N GLU A 153 7.10 -12.79 4.28
CA GLU A 153 8.03 -12.45 5.36
C GLU A 153 7.36 -11.66 6.49
N ASN A 154 7.83 -11.90 7.72
CA ASN A 154 7.45 -11.14 8.89
C ASN A 154 8.24 -9.83 8.97
N LEU A 155 7.54 -8.70 9.07
CA LEU A 155 8.15 -7.37 9.24
C LEU A 155 9.05 -7.26 10.49
N ASN A 156 8.73 -8.01 11.55
CA ASN A 156 9.46 -7.98 12.83
C ASN A 156 10.90 -8.53 12.76
N TYR A 157 11.30 -9.20 11.67
CA TYR A 157 12.62 -9.86 11.55
C TYR A 157 13.65 -9.06 10.73
N LEU A 158 13.31 -7.85 10.29
CA LEU A 158 14.19 -7.01 9.46
C LEU A 158 14.93 -5.91 10.26
N GLY A 159 14.60 -5.76 11.55
CA GLY A 159 15.18 -4.76 12.45
C GLY A 159 16.49 -5.18 13.13
N ASP A 160 16.79 -6.49 13.21
CA ASP A 160 17.94 -7.03 13.93
C ASP A 160 18.85 -7.85 13.01
N LYS A 161 19.60 -7.17 12.14
CA LYS A 161 20.90 -7.63 11.59
C LYS A 161 21.78 -6.44 11.24
#